data_AF-A0AAQ0QDT3-F1
#
_entry.id   AF-A0AAQ0QDT3-F1
#
_cell.length_a   1.000
_cell.length_b   1.000
_cell.length_c   1.000
_cell.angle_alpha   90.00
_cell.angle_beta   90.00
_cell.angle_gamma   90.00
#
_symmetry.space_group_name_H-M   'P 1'
#
loop_
_entity.id
_entity.type
_entity.pdbx_description
1 polymer ?
#
loop_
_entity_poly.entity_id
_entity_poly.type
_entity_poly.pdbx_seq_one_letter_code
_entity_poly.pdbx_strand_id
1 'polypeptide(L)'
;MDFLPGYLLIRDAEYESFTQSVKEMIPNGEDKYYPILVNYSSDFYALKVSEGKENGIFLIEHDADGPTKIHHSFEDFLRTIIACYKGKIYFLDDDGYLDMDFDEEQLIGQKYNPDIDYWFED
;
A
#
# COMPACT_ATOMS: atom_id res chain seq x y z
N MET A 1 0.91 14.32 -8.08
CA MET A 1 1.32 13.22 -8.96
C MET A 1 1.33 11.98 -8.10
N ASP A 2 0.69 10.94 -8.61
CA ASP A 2 0.57 9.68 -7.91
C ASP A 2 1.95 9.03 -7.73
N PHE A 3 2.17 8.45 -6.56
CA PHE A 3 3.40 7.72 -6.21
C PHE A 3 3.34 6.27 -6.71
N LEU A 4 2.15 5.67 -6.65
CA LEU A 4 1.74 4.44 -7.34
C LEU A 4 0.42 4.77 -8.05
N PRO A 5 0.00 4.05 -9.10
CA PRO A 5 -1.31 4.24 -9.73
C PRO A 5 -2.44 4.39 -8.68
N GLY A 6 -3.10 5.55 -8.65
CA GLY A 6 -4.20 5.85 -7.74
C GLY A 6 -3.82 6.23 -6.29
N TYR A 7 -2.54 6.22 -5.91
CA TYR A 7 -2.09 6.49 -4.54
C TYR A 7 -1.06 7.62 -4.46
N LEU A 8 -1.30 8.57 -3.57
CA LEU A 8 -0.43 9.70 -3.26
C LEU A 8 0.48 9.38 -2.07
N LEU A 9 1.73 9.86 -2.12
CA LEU A 9 2.59 9.90 -0.95
C LEU A 9 2.05 10.94 0.04
N ILE A 10 1.80 10.52 1.29
CA ILE A 10 1.28 11.41 2.32
C ILE A 10 2.34 12.46 2.68
N ARG A 11 1.92 13.73 2.74
CA ARG A 11 2.76 14.85 3.15
C ARG A 11 2.65 15.08 4.66
N ASP A 12 3.69 15.71 5.21
CA ASP A 12 3.80 16.12 6.60
C ASP A 12 2.57 16.92 7.10
N ALA A 13 2.09 17.87 6.30
CA ALA A 13 0.94 18.71 6.62
C ALA A 13 -0.39 17.95 6.78
N GLU A 14 -0.51 16.77 6.17
CA GLU A 14 -1.74 15.96 6.14
C GLU A 14 -1.64 14.73 7.06
N TYR A 15 -0.42 14.40 7.49
CA TYR A 15 -0.11 13.15 8.17
C TYR A 15 -0.90 12.92 9.46
N GLU A 16 -1.07 13.96 10.28
CA GLU A 16 -1.83 13.84 11.54
C GLU A 16 -3.31 13.51 11.27
N SER A 17 -3.90 14.14 10.25
CA SER A 17 -5.29 13.90 9.86
C SER A 17 -5.49 12.46 9.36
N PHE A 18 -4.61 11.98 8.48
CA PHE A 18 -4.72 10.61 7.95
C PHE A 18 -4.41 9.55 9.02
N THR A 19 -3.49 9.83 9.95
CA THR A 19 -3.26 8.96 11.10
C THR A 19 -4.51 8.86 11.97
N GLN A 20 -5.29 9.94 12.09
CA GLN A 20 -6.56 9.91 12.82
C GLN A 20 -7.62 9.10 12.07
N SER A 21 -7.75 9.27 10.75
CA SER A 21 -8.65 8.45 9.92
C SER A 21 -8.37 6.96 10.04
N VAL A 22 -7.09 6.55 9.96
CA VAL A 22 -6.70 5.14 10.13
C VAL A 22 -7.10 4.58 11.49
N LYS A 23 -6.99 5.37 12.57
CA LYS A 23 -7.43 4.93 13.91
C LYS A 23 -8.95 4.76 13.99
N GLU A 24 -9.71 5.58 13.28
CA GLU A 24 -11.17 5.47 13.23
C GLU A 24 -11.63 4.25 12.44
N MET A 25 -10.89 3.90 11.37
CA MET A 25 -11.11 2.68 10.59
C MET A 25 -10.72 1.42 11.37
N ILE A 26 -9.75 1.51 12.30
CA ILE A 26 -9.25 0.38 13.10
C ILE A 26 -9.36 0.69 14.60
N PRO A 27 -10.58 0.75 15.16
CA PRO A 27 -10.83 1.33 16.49
C PRO A 27 -10.28 0.54 17.68
N ASN A 28 -9.67 -0.63 17.48
CA ASN A 28 -9.20 -1.53 18.55
C ASN A 28 -7.75 -2.05 18.38
N GLY A 29 -6.95 -1.42 17.52
CA GLY A 29 -5.56 -1.84 17.33
C GLY A 29 -4.67 -1.44 18.52
N GLU A 30 -4.20 -2.42 19.32
CA GLU A 30 -3.00 -2.20 20.15
C GLU A 30 -1.78 -1.87 19.27
N ASP A 31 -1.81 -2.37 18.04
CA ASP A 31 -0.83 -2.13 16.99
C ASP A 31 -1.00 -0.76 16.35
N LYS A 32 0.14 -0.09 16.07
CA LYS A 32 0.15 1.23 15.44
C LYS A 32 0.34 1.07 13.94
N TYR A 33 -0.67 1.50 13.19
CA TYR A 33 -0.60 1.67 11.74
C TYR A 33 -0.19 3.10 11.41
N TYR A 34 0.83 3.22 10.56
CA TYR A 34 1.39 4.50 10.12
C TYR A 34 1.14 4.65 8.62
N PRO A 35 0.16 5.47 8.21
CA PRO A 35 -0.20 5.58 6.79
C PRO A 35 0.96 6.24 6.03
N ILE A 36 1.34 5.61 4.92
CA ILE A 36 2.42 6.08 4.04
C ILE A 36 1.88 6.58 2.71
N LEU A 37 0.85 5.93 2.17
CA LEU A 37 0.15 6.35 0.96
C LEU A 37 -1.35 6.43 1.20
N VAL A 38 -2.03 7.28 0.42
CA VAL A 38 -3.48 7.46 0.46
C VAL A 38 -4.04 7.57 -0.96
N ASN A 39 -5.17 6.92 -1.23
CA ASN A 39 -5.90 7.11 -2.49
C ASN A 39 -6.97 8.21 -2.37
N TYR A 40 -7.65 8.50 -3.48
CA TYR A 40 -8.69 9.53 -3.53
C TYR A 40 -9.98 9.17 -2.75
N SER A 41 -10.11 7.92 -2.31
CA SER A 41 -11.20 7.40 -1.48
C SER A 41 -10.83 7.30 0.00
N SER A 42 -9.63 7.77 0.38
CA SER A 42 -9.08 7.67 1.75
C SER A 42 -8.81 6.23 2.21
N ASP A 43 -8.47 5.32 1.31
CA ASP A 43 -7.84 4.04 1.65
C ASP A 43 -6.32 4.21 1.72
N PHE A 44 -5.67 3.38 2.53
CA PHE A 44 -4.27 3.60 2.92
C PHE A 44 -3.40 2.38 2.70
N TYR A 45 -2.18 2.64 2.22
CA TYR A 45 -1.04 1.77 2.53
C TYR A 45 -0.49 2.23 3.86
N ALA A 46 -0.34 1.33 4.83
CA ALA A 46 0.18 1.65 6.15
C ALA A 46 1.25 0.67 6.61
N LEU A 47 2.31 1.21 7.21
CA LEU A 47 3.30 0.44 7.93
C LEU A 47 2.74 0.04 9.29
N LYS A 48 2.71 -1.26 9.57
CA LYS A 48 2.35 -1.78 10.90
C LYS A 48 3.59 -1.89 11.77
N VAL A 49 3.56 -1.26 12.95
CA VAL A 49 4.61 -1.40 13.97
C VAL A 49 4.00 -1.84 15.30
N SER A 50 4.58 -2.89 15.87
CA SER A 50 4.20 -3.42 17.19
C SER A 50 5.47 -3.67 18.00
N GLU A 51 5.46 -3.27 19.28
CA GLU A 51 6.61 -3.43 20.18
C GLU A 51 7.94 -2.84 19.62
N GLY A 52 7.84 -1.77 18.82
CA GLY A 52 9.00 -1.13 18.19
C GLY A 52 9.59 -1.89 17.00
N LYS A 53 8.91 -2.93 16.52
CA LYS A 53 9.29 -3.70 15.33
C LYS A 53 8.27 -3.53 14.22
N GLU A 54 8.78 -3.39 13.01
CA GLU A 54 7.99 -3.47 11.80
C GLU A 54 7.40 -4.89 11.61
N ASN A 55 6.13 -4.95 11.22
CA ASN A 55 5.39 -6.19 10.96
C ASN A 55 4.89 -6.32 9.50
N GLY A 56 5.18 -5.32 8.67
CA GLY A 56 4.86 -5.28 7.24
C GLY A 56 4.00 -4.11 6.81
N ILE A 57 3.70 -4.08 5.51
CA ILE A 57 2.79 -3.11 4.90
C ILE A 57 1.42 -3.74 4.74
N PHE A 58 0.40 -2.96 5.10
CA PHE A 58 -0.99 -3.34 5.08
C PHE A 58 -1.80 -2.36 4.24
N LEU A 59 -2.78 -2.89 3.54
CA LEU A 59 -3.86 -2.13 2.93
C LEU A 59 -4.97 -1.95 3.96
N ILE A 60 -5.48 -0.72 4.09
CA ILE A 60 -6.56 -0.34 5.00
C ILE A 60 -7.63 0.31 4.15
N GLU A 61 -8.73 -0.39 3.94
CA GLU A 61 -9.83 0.02 3.05
C GLU A 61 -11.11 0.20 3.85
N HIS A 62 -11.98 1.10 3.39
CA HIS A 62 -13.27 1.36 4.03
C HIS A 62 -14.22 0.15 4.00
N ASP A 63 -14.16 -0.63 2.93
CA ASP A 63 -15.11 -1.71 2.66
C ASP A 63 -14.55 -3.10 3.05
N ALA A 64 -13.36 -3.16 3.68
CA ALA A 64 -12.74 -4.40 4.13
C ALA A 64 -13.06 -4.70 5.61
N ASP A 65 -13.17 -5.98 5.95
CA ASP A 65 -13.39 -6.44 7.34
C ASP A 65 -12.23 -6.10 8.29
N GLY A 66 -11.05 -5.78 7.74
CA GLY A 66 -9.88 -5.35 8.48
C GLY A 66 -8.67 -5.14 7.58
N PRO A 67 -7.50 -4.79 8.17
CA PRO A 67 -6.28 -4.54 7.40
C PRO A 67 -5.75 -5.81 6.72
N THR A 68 -5.45 -5.71 5.43
CA THR A 68 -4.91 -6.81 4.63
C THR A 68 -3.40 -6.67 4.50
N LYS A 69 -2.63 -7.70 4.88
CA LYS A 69 -1.17 -7.67 4.73
C LYS A 69 -0.81 -7.85 3.26
N ILE A 70 0.06 -6.98 2.73
CA ILE A 70 0.50 -7.01 1.33
C ILE A 70 2.02 -7.14 1.16
N HIS A 71 2.82 -6.77 2.17
CA HIS A 71 4.27 -6.99 2.19
C HIS A 71 4.79 -7.34 3.58
N HIS A 72 5.88 -8.11 3.67
CA HIS A 72 6.52 -8.45 4.95
C HIS A 72 7.27 -7.27 5.59
N SER A 73 7.75 -6.35 4.76
CA SER A 73 8.45 -5.16 5.18
C SER A 73 8.29 -4.01 4.17
N PHE A 74 8.66 -2.81 4.58
CA PHE A 74 8.75 -1.60 3.77
C PHE A 74 9.84 -1.75 2.72
N GLU A 75 10.89 -2.52 3.01
CA GLU A 75 11.90 -2.86 2.00
C GLU A 75 11.31 -3.74 0.90
N ASP A 76 10.51 -4.76 1.24
CA ASP A 76 9.86 -5.64 0.25
C ASP A 76 8.84 -4.88 -0.59
N PHE A 77 8.09 -3.98 0.04
CA PHE A 77 7.20 -3.04 -0.64
C PHE A 77 7.95 -2.21 -1.68
N LEU A 78 9.05 -1.54 -1.29
CA LEU A 78 9.85 -0.76 -2.22
C LEU A 78 10.49 -1.62 -3.32
N ARG A 79 10.94 -2.84 -3.01
CA ARG A 79 11.48 -3.78 -4.01
C ARG A 79 10.45 -4.13 -5.07
N THR A 80 9.21 -4.39 -4.65
CA THR A 80 8.07 -4.70 -5.54
C THR A 80 7.78 -3.50 -6.44
N ILE A 81 7.60 -2.31 -5.86
CA ILE A 81 7.33 -1.06 -6.60
C ILE A 81 8.44 -0.72 -7.60
N ILE A 82 9.71 -0.85 -7.19
CA ILE A 82 10.85 -0.61 -8.07
C ILE A 82 10.85 -1.60 -9.24
N ALA A 83 10.45 -2.85 -9.02
CA ALA A 83 10.33 -3.84 -10.08
C ALA A 83 9.21 -3.45 -11.06
N CYS A 84 8.05 -2.99 -10.57
CA CYS A 84 6.96 -2.51 -11.43
C CYS A 84 7.39 -1.34 -12.31
N TYR A 85 8.04 -0.32 -11.73
CA TYR A 85 8.57 0.81 -12.50
C TYR A 85 9.63 0.41 -13.52
N LYS A 86 10.59 -0.46 -13.15
CA LYS A 86 11.62 -0.94 -14.08
C LYS A 86 11.05 -1.82 -15.18
N GLY A 87 10.01 -2.59 -14.88
CA GLY A 87 9.29 -3.45 -15.81
C GLY A 87 8.35 -2.68 -16.75
N LYS A 88 8.11 -1.39 -16.51
CA LYS A 88 7.07 -0.58 -17.17
C LYS A 88 5.65 -1.14 -16.94
N ILE A 89 5.46 -1.81 -15.82
CA ILE A 89 4.15 -2.27 -15.35
C ILE A 89 3.36 -1.06 -14.85
N TYR A 90 4.03 -0.13 -14.18
CA TYR A 90 3.53 1.22 -13.97
C TYR A 90 3.98 2.12 -15.13
N PHE A 91 3.05 2.81 -15.76
CA PHE A 91 3.31 3.65 -16.93
C PHE A 91 2.38 4.87 -16.98
N LEU A 92 2.72 5.87 -17.79
CA LEU A 92 1.79 6.96 -18.08
C LEU A 92 0.90 6.56 -19.25
N ASP A 93 -0.41 6.71 -19.09
CA ASP A 93 -1.37 6.54 -20.17
C ASP A 93 -1.29 7.70 -21.19
N ASP A 94 -2.13 7.64 -22.22
CA ASP A 94 -2.17 8.65 -23.29
C ASP A 94 -2.56 10.05 -22.79
N ASP A 95 -3.23 10.14 -21.64
CA ASP A 95 -3.64 11.38 -21.00
C ASP A 95 -2.64 11.88 -19.94
N GLY A 96 -1.58 11.11 -19.68
CA GLY A 96 -0.50 11.44 -18.75
C GLY A 96 -0.80 11.08 -17.29
N TYR A 97 -1.81 10.26 -17.02
CA TYR A 97 -2.09 9.68 -15.71
C TYR A 97 -1.24 8.43 -15.47
N LEU A 98 -0.85 8.20 -14.22
CA LEU A 98 -0.11 7.00 -13.84
C LEU A 98 -1.08 5.82 -13.75
N ASP A 99 -0.89 4.84 -14.61
CA ASP A 99 -1.72 3.64 -14.76
C ASP A 99 -0.86 2.36 -14.65
N MET A 100 -1.50 1.19 -14.66
CA MET A 100 -0.84 -0.10 -14.56
C MET A 100 -1.44 -1.26 -15.34
N ASP A 101 -0.57 -2.22 -15.63
CA ASP A 101 -0.95 -3.58 -16.00
C ASP A 101 -1.15 -4.41 -14.72
N PHE A 102 -2.41 -4.65 -14.36
CA PHE A 102 -2.80 -5.37 -13.15
C PHE A 102 -2.30 -6.81 -13.12
N ASP A 103 -2.35 -7.51 -14.26
CA ASP A 103 -1.93 -8.91 -14.35
C ASP A 103 -0.42 -9.01 -14.11
N GLU A 104 0.36 -8.14 -14.75
CA GLU A 104 1.82 -8.12 -14.56
C GLU A 104 2.23 -7.62 -13.17
N GLU A 105 1.48 -6.70 -12.56
CA GLU A 105 1.70 -6.30 -11.17
C GLU A 105 1.51 -7.49 -10.22
N GLN A 106 0.43 -8.26 -10.40
CA GLN A 106 0.17 -9.45 -9.60
C GLN A 106 1.33 -10.45 -9.71
N LEU A 107 1.85 -10.70 -10.93
CA LEU A 107 3.00 -11.60 -11.14
C LEU A 107 4.28 -11.09 -10.45
N ILE A 108 4.52 -9.78 -10.43
CA ILE A 108 5.62 -9.19 -9.67
C ILE A 108 5.39 -9.35 -8.16
N GLY A 109 4.18 -9.10 -7.69
CA GLY A 109 3.75 -9.33 -6.32
C GLY A 109 4.05 -10.74 -5.85
N GLN A 110 3.57 -11.76 -6.58
CA GLN A 110 3.81 -13.19 -6.32
C GLN A 110 5.30 -13.54 -6.29
N LYS A 111 6.09 -12.95 -7.20
CA LYS A 111 7.53 -13.21 -7.28
C LYS A 111 8.29 -12.70 -6.05
N TYR A 112 7.96 -11.51 -5.56
CA TYR A 112 8.67 -10.89 -4.43
C TYR A 112 8.05 -11.22 -3.07
N ASN A 113 6.78 -11.64 -3.05
CA ASN A 113 6.00 -11.91 -1.84
C ASN A 113 5.25 -13.25 -1.97
N PRO A 114 5.95 -14.38 -2.19
CA PRO A 114 5.33 -15.65 -2.57
C PRO A 114 4.50 -16.31 -1.46
N ASP A 115 4.57 -15.80 -0.24
CA ASP A 115 3.90 -16.29 0.97
C ASP A 115 2.85 -15.33 1.52
N ILE A 116 2.45 -14.32 0.74
CA ILE A 116 1.36 -13.40 1.08
C ILE A 116 0.15 -13.68 0.19
N ASP A 117 -0.95 -14.11 0.82
CA ASP A 117 -2.18 -14.55 0.17
C ASP A 117 -2.75 -13.51 -0.81
N TYR A 118 -2.70 -12.22 -0.47
CA TYR A 118 -3.18 -11.11 -1.31
C TYR A 118 -2.73 -11.19 -2.78
N TRP A 119 -1.49 -11.65 -3.03
CA TRP A 119 -0.96 -11.70 -4.40
C TRP A 119 -1.43 -12.91 -5.21
N PHE A 120 -2.17 -13.83 -4.61
CA PHE A 120 -2.69 -15.06 -5.23
C PHE A 120 -4.22 -15.12 -5.25
N GLU A 121 -4.89 -14.05 -4.82
CA GLU A 121 -6.34 -13.90 -4.92
C GLU A 121 -6.74 -13.56 -6.37
N ASP A 122 -7.79 -14.23 -6.88
CA ASP A 122 -8.37 -14.04 -8.23
C ASP A 122 -9.43 -12.93 -8.25
#